data_AF-A0A1G9DLS6-F1
#
_entry.id   AF-A0A1G9DLS6-F1
#
_cell.length_a   1.000
_cell.length_b   1.000
_cell.length_c   1.000
_cell.angle_alpha   90.00
_cell.angle_beta   90.00
_cell.angle_gamma   90.00
#
_symmetry.space_group_name_H-M   'P 1'
#
loop_
_entity.id
_entity.type
_entity.pdbx_description
1 polymer ?
#
loop_
_entity_poly.entity_id
_entity_poly.type
_entity_poly.pdbx_seq_one_letter_code
_entity_poly.pdbx_strand_id
1 'polypeptide(L)'
;MADEHREQSGSGGSGLISRTIRVTPETLTRKAVDLDTNASDVMLLTTHMTEKALELTGRIWSGEAQSAFVTRFKTLQDTINQYTPLLQKHASNLKIIAGQYAAVETEAKDLSGGLPGNIF
;
A
#
# COMPACT_ATOMS: atom_id res chain seq x y z
N MET A 1 44.71 -1.29 54.24
CA MET A 1 43.74 -2.32 53.83
C MET A 1 42.54 -1.57 53.28
N ALA A 2 42.63 -1.08 52.04
CA ALA A 2 42.44 -1.80 50.78
C ALA A 2 40.95 -2.01 50.52
N ASP A 3 40.35 -1.06 49.81
CA ASP A 3 39.05 -1.21 49.18
C ASP A 3 39.20 -0.78 47.71
N GLU A 4 39.64 -1.73 46.88
CA GLU A 4 39.65 -1.63 45.43
C GLU A 4 38.23 -1.92 44.92
N HIS A 5 37.39 -0.89 44.81
CA HIS A 5 36.19 -0.97 43.99
C HIS A 5 36.54 -0.62 42.54
N ARG A 6 36.88 -1.68 41.81
CA ARG A 6 37.23 -1.76 40.41
C ARG A 6 36.07 -1.26 39.52
N GLU A 7 36.34 -0.25 38.71
CA GLU A 7 35.55 0.06 37.51
C GLU A 7 35.55 -1.16 36.58
N GLN A 8 34.38 -1.56 36.09
CA GLN A 8 34.27 -2.15 34.77
C GLN A 8 32.94 -1.74 34.12
N SER A 9 33.14 -1.05 33.01
CA SER A 9 32.15 -0.57 32.06
C SER A 9 31.46 -1.70 31.31
N GLY A 10 30.28 -1.38 30.79
CA GLY A 10 29.48 -2.20 29.90
C GLY A 10 28.10 -1.56 29.81
N SER A 11 27.98 -0.32 29.32
CA SER A 11 27.76 -0.07 27.88
C SER A 11 26.79 -1.11 27.32
N GLY A 12 25.49 -0.85 27.27
CA GLY A 12 24.94 0.28 26.53
C GLY A 12 24.05 -0.32 25.45
N GLY A 13 22.76 0.02 25.48
CA GLY A 13 21.91 -0.09 24.31
C GLY A 13 21.37 -1.48 23.97
N SER A 14 20.55 -2.05 24.86
CA SER A 14 19.39 -2.85 24.43
C SER A 14 18.35 -1.93 23.76
N GLY A 15 18.76 -1.24 22.69
CA GLY A 15 17.98 -0.22 21.99
C GLY A 15 18.00 -0.37 20.47
N LEU A 16 18.61 -1.43 19.94
CA LEU A 16 18.74 -1.64 18.49
C LEU A 16 17.78 -2.69 17.92
N ILE A 17 17.09 -3.48 18.74
CA ILE A 17 16.22 -4.58 18.28
C ILE A 17 14.79 -4.16 17.88
N SER A 18 14.47 -2.87 17.96
CA SER A 18 13.14 -2.37 17.62
C SER A 18 13.22 -1.10 16.77
N ARG A 19 13.84 -1.18 15.59
CA ARG A 19 13.31 -0.42 14.46
C ARG A 19 11.98 -1.06 14.09
N THR A 20 10.96 -0.82 14.92
CA THR A 20 9.65 -1.46 14.84
C THR A 20 9.05 -1.21 13.47
N ILE A 21 9.13 -2.21 12.60
CA ILE A 21 8.38 -2.29 11.36
C ILE A 21 6.90 -2.19 11.76
N ARG A 22 6.28 -1.03 11.54
CA ARG A 22 4.88 -0.78 11.97
C ARG A 22 3.86 -1.55 11.12
N VAL A 23 4.28 -2.06 9.96
CA VAL A 23 3.44 -2.78 8.99
C VAL A 23 4.27 -3.88 8.34
N THR A 24 3.82 -5.14 8.42
CA THR A 24 4.56 -6.28 7.86
C THR A 24 4.50 -6.29 6.31
N PRO A 25 5.50 -6.89 5.61
CA PRO A 25 5.45 -7.10 4.16
C PRO A 25 4.15 -7.74 3.66
N GLU A 26 3.61 -8.69 4.42
CA GLU A 26 2.36 -9.39 4.08
C GLU A 26 1.17 -8.44 4.16
N THR A 27 1.14 -7.55 5.16
CA THR A 27 0.07 -6.56 5.31
C THR A 27 0.11 -5.53 4.19
N LEU A 28 1.31 -5.06 3.81
CA LEU A 28 1.48 -4.14 2.68
C LEU A 28 1.06 -4.78 1.36
N THR A 29 1.46 -6.04 1.13
CA THR A 29 1.09 -6.79 -0.07
C THR A 29 -0.42 -6.98 -0.16
N ARG A 30 -1.07 -7.35 0.94
CA ARG A 30 -2.53 -7.50 0.98
C ARG A 30 -3.23 -6.18 0.67
N LYS A 31 -2.83 -5.09 1.32
CA LYS A 31 -3.41 -3.76 1.05
C LYS A 31 -3.16 -3.25 -0.36
N ALA A 32 -2.04 -3.62 -0.96
CA ALA A 32 -1.78 -3.33 -2.36
C ALA A 32 -2.74 -4.09 -3.30
N VAL A 33 -3.01 -5.37 -3.02
CA VAL A 33 -4.00 -6.16 -3.76
C VAL A 33 -5.40 -5.56 -3.59
N ASP A 34 -5.82 -5.27 -2.35
CA ASP A 34 -7.12 -4.65 -2.07
C ASP A 34 -7.30 -3.34 -2.86
N LEU A 35 -6.27 -2.48 -2.90
CA LEU A 35 -6.30 -1.21 -3.61
C LEU A 35 -6.44 -1.40 -5.12
N ASP A 36 -5.68 -2.33 -5.69
CA ASP A 36 -5.70 -2.65 -7.11
C ASP A 36 -7.08 -3.17 -7.55
N THR A 37 -7.63 -4.14 -6.80
CA THR A 37 -8.97 -4.68 -7.04
C THR A 37 -10.04 -3.59 -6.94
N ASN A 38 -10.03 -2.80 -5.87
CA ASN A 38 -11.02 -1.72 -5.69
C ASN A 38 -10.93 -0.67 -6.81
N ALA A 39 -9.73 -0.35 -7.30
CA ALA A 39 -9.55 0.59 -8.40
C ALA A 39 -10.14 0.06 -9.72
N SER A 40 -9.97 -1.24 -9.99
CA SER A 40 -10.60 -1.91 -11.13
C SER A 40 -12.12 -1.98 -11.01
N ASP A 41 -12.64 -2.30 -9.82
CA ASP A 41 -14.08 -2.43 -9.57
C ASP A 41 -14.80 -1.08 -9.73
N VAL A 42 -14.22 0.00 -9.21
CA VAL A 42 -14.77 1.35 -9.37
C VAL A 42 -14.81 1.76 -10.85
N MET A 43 -13.76 1.45 -11.61
CA MET A 43 -13.72 1.70 -13.05
C MET A 43 -14.84 0.96 -13.79
N LEU A 44 -14.97 -0.34 -13.53
CA LEU A 44 -15.99 -1.18 -14.17
C LEU A 44 -17.40 -0.72 -13.81
N LEU A 45 -17.66 -0.45 -12.53
CA LEU A 45 -18.96 0.03 -12.07
C LEU A 45 -19.34 1.36 -12.72
N THR A 46 -18.39 2.28 -12.82
CA THR A 46 -18.61 3.59 -13.46
C THR A 46 -18.93 3.44 -14.95
N THR A 47 -18.28 2.50 -15.64
CA THR A 47 -18.56 2.18 -17.05
C THR A 47 -19.97 1.63 -17.21
N HIS A 48 -20.34 0.63 -16.42
CA HIS A 48 -21.70 0.09 -16.46
C HIS A 48 -22.77 1.15 -16.14
N MET A 49 -22.51 2.05 -15.19
CA MET A 49 -23.44 3.14 -14.87
C MET A 49 -23.59 4.13 -16.03
N THR A 50 -22.48 4.47 -16.69
CA THR A 50 -22.47 5.38 -17.84
C THR A 50 -23.22 4.77 -19.03
N GLU A 51 -23.01 3.49 -19.31
CA GLU A 51 -23.73 2.75 -20.35
C GLU A 51 -25.24 2.70 -20.09
N LYS A 52 -25.65 2.42 -18.84
CA LYS A 52 -27.08 2.45 -18.45
C LYS A 52 -27.69 3.84 -18.60
N ALA A 53 -26.95 4.89 -18.24
CA ALA A 53 -27.41 6.26 -18.43
C ALA A 53 -27.62 6.59 -19.92
N LEU A 54 -26.73 6.13 -20.79
CA LEU A 54 -26.86 6.29 -22.24
C LEU A 54 -28.06 5.51 -22.80
N GLU A 55 -28.27 4.26 -22.36
CA GLU A 55 -29.39 3.43 -22.81
C GLU A 55 -30.75 4.05 -22.46
N LEU A 56 -30.92 4.50 -21.21
CA LEU A 56 -32.15 5.11 -20.72
C LEU A 56 -32.51 6.38 -21.52
N THR A 57 -31.48 7.19 -21.79
CA THR A 57 -31.64 8.51 -22.38
C THR A 57 -31.76 8.51 -23.90
N GLY A 58 -31.28 7.46 -24.57
CA GLY A 58 -31.52 7.27 -26.00
C GLY A 58 -32.94 6.82 -26.35
N ARG A 59 -33.69 6.25 -25.39
CA ARG A 59 -34.96 5.55 -25.67
C ARG A 59 -36.18 6.13 -24.96
N ILE A 60 -36.04 6.59 -23.72
CA ILE A 60 -37.20 6.88 -22.85
C ILE A 60 -37.29 8.36 -22.48
N TRP A 61 -36.14 9.04 -22.34
CA TRP A 61 -36.08 10.39 -21.81
C TRP A 61 -35.11 11.24 -22.63
N SER A 62 -35.58 12.34 -23.22
CA SER A 62 -34.77 13.26 -24.03
C SER A 62 -34.92 14.72 -23.57
N GLY A 63 -33.97 15.58 -23.95
CA GLY A 63 -33.98 17.02 -23.66
C GLY A 63 -32.76 17.52 -22.88
N GLU A 64 -32.79 18.77 -22.44
CA GLU A 64 -31.65 19.41 -21.74
C GLU A 64 -31.31 18.71 -20.43
N ALA A 65 -32.32 18.31 -19.65
CA ALA A 65 -32.12 17.59 -18.40
C ALA A 65 -31.45 16.22 -18.62
N GLN A 66 -31.82 15.54 -19.71
CA GLN A 66 -31.16 14.31 -20.13
C GLN A 66 -29.69 14.53 -20.50
N SER A 67 -29.41 15.56 -21.30
CA SER A 67 -28.04 15.91 -21.70
C SER A 67 -27.16 16.22 -20.48
N ALA A 68 -27.71 16.97 -19.51
CA ALA A 68 -27.03 17.26 -18.25
C ALA A 68 -26.76 15.99 -17.43
N PHE A 69 -27.72 15.06 -17.36
CA PHE A 69 -27.55 13.80 -16.65
C PHE A 69 -26.43 12.93 -17.27
N VAL A 70 -26.46 12.71 -18.58
CA VAL A 70 -25.41 11.94 -19.31
C VAL A 70 -24.04 12.60 -19.14
N THR A 71 -23.98 13.94 -19.22
CA THR A 71 -22.72 14.67 -19.06
C THR A 71 -22.07 14.39 -17.71
N ARG A 72 -22.84 14.32 -16.60
CA ARG A 72 -22.30 14.01 -15.28
C ARG A 72 -21.67 12.61 -15.22
N PHE A 73 -22.28 11.61 -15.85
CA PHE A 73 -21.71 10.26 -15.91
C PHE A 73 -20.43 10.20 -16.74
N LYS A 74 -20.39 10.91 -17.87
CA LYS A 74 -19.17 11.02 -18.68
C LYS A 74 -18.04 11.69 -17.90
N THR A 75 -18.31 12.79 -17.23
CA THR A 75 -17.31 13.47 -16.37
C THR A 75 -16.81 12.56 -15.24
N LEU A 76 -17.70 11.79 -14.62
CA LEU A 76 -17.30 10.81 -13.60
C LEU A 76 -16.41 9.71 -14.22
N GLN A 77 -16.80 9.16 -15.37
CA GLN A 77 -16.01 8.15 -16.09
C GLN A 77 -14.63 8.67 -16.46
N ASP A 78 -14.52 9.89 -16.98
CA ASP A 78 -13.25 10.51 -17.34
C ASP A 78 -12.36 10.69 -16.12
N THR A 79 -12.95 11.14 -15.00
CA THR A 79 -12.25 11.26 -13.72
C THR A 79 -11.73 9.90 -13.26
N ILE A 80 -12.57 8.87 -13.23
CA ILE A 80 -12.16 7.53 -12.82
C ILE A 80 -11.07 6.97 -13.75
N ASN A 81 -11.20 7.15 -15.07
CA ASN A 81 -10.17 6.74 -16.03
C ASN A 81 -8.83 7.42 -15.78
N GLN A 82 -8.83 8.67 -15.31
CA GLN A 82 -7.61 9.40 -14.95
C GLN A 82 -6.97 8.85 -13.66
N TYR A 83 -7.78 8.53 -12.65
CA TYR A 83 -7.28 8.16 -11.32
C TYR A 83 -6.97 6.67 -11.16
N THR A 84 -7.66 5.77 -11.86
CA THR A 84 -7.42 4.32 -11.78
C THR A 84 -5.95 3.94 -12.04
N PRO A 85 -5.27 4.45 -13.09
CA PRO A 85 -3.85 4.17 -13.30
C PRO A 85 -2.93 4.65 -12.16
N LEU A 86 -3.30 5.75 -11.48
CA LEU A 86 -2.54 6.26 -10.33
C LEU A 86 -2.70 5.35 -9.11
N LEU A 87 -3.92 4.86 -8.87
CA LEU A 87 -4.19 3.90 -7.78
C LEU A 87 -3.47 2.57 -8.03
N GLN A 88 -3.50 2.07 -9.27
CA GLN A 88 -2.77 0.87 -9.67
C GLN A 88 -1.24 1.06 -9.53
N LYS A 89 -0.72 2.24 -9.90
CA LYS A 89 0.68 2.59 -9.66
C LYS A 89 1.01 2.59 -8.16
N HIS A 90 0.15 3.13 -7.31
CA HIS A 90 0.35 3.09 -5.85
C HIS A 90 0.32 1.66 -5.30
N ALA A 91 -0.58 0.81 -5.78
CA ALA A 91 -0.59 -0.61 -5.45
C ALA A 91 0.73 -1.28 -5.86
N SER A 92 1.23 -1.03 -7.07
CA SER A 92 2.53 -1.54 -7.52
C SER A 92 3.69 -1.07 -6.62
N ASN A 93 3.72 0.22 -6.28
CA ASN A 93 4.73 0.77 -5.37
C ASN A 93 4.70 0.10 -3.98
N LEU A 94 3.51 -0.17 -3.43
CA LEU A 94 3.37 -0.87 -2.16
C LEU A 94 3.90 -2.30 -2.23
N LYS A 95 3.69 -3.02 -3.34
CA LYS A 95 4.27 -4.36 -3.56
C LYS A 95 5.80 -4.31 -3.63
N ILE A 96 6.37 -3.30 -4.29
CA ILE A 96 7.84 -3.09 -4.36
C ILE A 96 8.40 -2.85 -2.96
N ILE A 97 7.79 -1.96 -2.17
CA ILE A 97 8.21 -1.66 -0.80
C ILE A 97 8.10 -2.90 0.09
N ALA A 98 7.04 -3.68 -0.04
CA ALA A 98 6.89 -4.94 0.69
C ALA A 98 8.04 -5.92 0.40
N GLY A 99 8.42 -6.06 -0.86
CA GLY A 99 9.56 -6.89 -1.27
C GLY A 99 10.89 -6.39 -0.70
N GLN A 100 11.12 -5.08 -0.70
CA GLN A 100 12.30 -4.48 -0.09
C GLN A 100 12.37 -4.74 1.42
N TYR A 101 11.25 -4.62 2.13
CA TYR A 101 11.21 -4.95 3.55
C TYR A 101 11.48 -6.42 3.84
N ALA A 102 10.92 -7.34 3.04
CA ALA A 102 11.19 -8.77 3.19
C ALA A 102 12.67 -9.11 2.98
N ALA A 103 13.33 -8.46 2.01
CA ALA A 103 14.76 -8.64 1.76
C ALA A 103 15.61 -8.13 2.94
N VAL A 104 15.36 -6.92 3.41
CA VAL A 104 16.08 -6.33 4.55
C VAL A 104 15.89 -7.15 5.83
N GLU A 105 14.68 -7.64 6.09
CA GLU A 105 14.40 -8.52 7.24
C GLU A 105 15.17 -9.85 7.15
N THR A 106 15.28 -10.42 5.96
CA THR A 106 16.06 -11.65 5.74
C THR A 106 17.55 -11.40 5.97
N GLU A 107 18.09 -10.32 5.42
CA GLU A 107 19.49 -9.92 5.62
C GLU A 107 19.80 -9.68 7.11
N ALA A 108 18.91 -9.00 7.83
CA ALA A 108 19.06 -8.78 9.26
C ALA A 108 19.05 -10.09 10.06
N LYS A 109 18.22 -11.07 9.68
CA LYS A 109 18.20 -12.41 10.30
C LYS A 109 19.47 -13.19 10.01
N ASP A 110 19.97 -13.15 8.79
CA ASP A 110 21.21 -13.83 8.40
C ASP A 110 22.42 -13.25 9.14
N LEU A 111 22.51 -11.92 9.25
CA LEU A 111 23.53 -11.23 10.05
C LEU A 111 23.43 -11.61 11.53
N SER A 112 22.22 -11.67 12.08
CA SER A 112 22.01 -12.06 13.49
C SER A 112 22.33 -13.53 13.76
N GLY A 113 22.09 -14.43 12.80
CA GLY A 113 22.42 -15.86 12.89
C GLY A 113 23.90 -16.16 12.64
N GLY A 114 24.60 -15.26 11.93
CA GLY A 114 26.03 -15.33 11.65
C GLY A 114 26.93 -14.75 12.74
N LEU A 115 26.38 -14.07 13.76
CA LEU A 115 27.13 -13.66 14.94
C LEU A 115 27.54 -14.91 15.74
N PRO A 116 28.85 -15.20 15.91
CA PRO A 116 29.29 -16.36 16.68
C PRO A 116 28.81 -16.23 18.12
N GLY A 117 28.17 -17.28 18.64
CA GLY A 117 27.71 -17.36 20.04
C GLY A 117 28.82 -17.41 21.10
N ASN A 118 30.05 -17.06 20.75
CA ASN A 118 31.18 -16.97 21.67
C ASN A 118 31.94 -15.68 21.43
N ILE A 119 31.61 -14.67 22.23
CA ILE A 119 32.58 -13.71 22.71
C ILE A 119 33.04 -14.22 24.08
N PHE A 120 34.06 -15.08 24.08
CA PHE A 120 34.88 -15.33 25.28
C PHE A 120 35.82 -14.14 25.49
#